data_AF-A0A348NVC1-F1
#
_entry.id   AF-A0A348NVC1-F1
#
_cell.length_a   1.000
_cell.length_b   1.000
_cell.length_c   1.000
_cell.angle_alpha   90.00
_cell.angle_beta   90.00
_cell.angle_gamma   90.00
#
_symmetry.space_group_name_H-M   'P 1'
#
loop_
_entity.id
_entity.type
_entity.pdbx_description
1 polymer ?
#
loop_
_entity_poly.entity_id
_entity_poly.type
_entity_poly.pdbx_seq_one_letter_code
_entity_poly.pdbx_strand_id
1 'polypeptide(L)'
;MYYSIGEFSKLTNLTPKMLKLYQEKELLIPAKVDEFTKYRFYDDSNIETANLITFFKQFDLSLAEIKEIVDNQDDESVLAELLEKQKDVIEDKITKYNFVMGLINEKLIRRTKMTEINSASKQRSRFWKIFAKLLMSNIPIAESLEIAGKSADEETKAVLPDIIAESLQVAGKSADEETKAVLPEIINEVKQGNKLSDSLKKFNTVFTNLEILVITTAEKDNHIAECANGLGDILDEFGFPDKNEERKNTRSNYWKMYTALIDLGNTIVNTMPVAAEWADEKIRETTDAMLNEINSGSDISTTLEIRPDAFTKLELEIVRAGERTGNLDKAIKSLQPVIRMIEETDSETVKRKVFWNELGFFLMLTALPLNEILEISLNFADDNLKAMSEEILKKIADKKTLSSIMQKHPDIFQEFETRMTALGEKNGNVWKTALDIAEIL
;
A
#
# COMPACT_ATOMS: atom_id res chain seq x y z
N MET A 1 -29.84 -21.10 -46.52
CA MET A 1 -29.60 -20.47 -47.84
C MET A 1 -28.17 -20.80 -48.28
N TYR A 2 -27.79 -20.71 -49.56
CA TYR A 2 -26.40 -20.95 -49.99
C TYR A 2 -25.74 -19.66 -50.48
N TYR A 3 -24.52 -19.40 -50.04
CA TYR A 3 -23.72 -18.21 -50.33
C TYR A 3 -22.43 -18.61 -51.03
N SER A 4 -22.08 -17.92 -52.12
CA SER A 4 -20.75 -18.04 -52.70
C SER A 4 -19.68 -17.54 -51.72
N ILE A 5 -18.43 -17.99 -51.87
CA ILE A 5 -17.32 -17.54 -51.01
C ILE A 5 -17.19 -16.00 -50.92
N GLY A 6 -17.54 -15.27 -51.99
CA GLY A 6 -17.50 -13.81 -52.02
C GLY A 6 -18.64 -13.16 -51.22
N GLU A 7 -19.84 -13.75 -51.26
CA GLU A 7 -20.98 -13.28 -50.47
C GLU A 7 -20.80 -13.64 -49.00
N PHE A 8 -20.37 -14.87 -48.72
CA PHE A 8 -20.08 -15.34 -47.36
C PHE A 8 -18.97 -14.52 -46.69
N SER A 9 -17.94 -14.12 -47.46
CA SER A 9 -16.88 -13.24 -46.98
C SER A 9 -17.39 -11.87 -46.53
N LYS A 10 -18.39 -11.30 -47.24
CA LYS A 10 -19.01 -10.03 -46.86
C LYS A 10 -19.89 -10.15 -45.62
N LEU A 11 -20.57 -11.29 -45.46
CA LEU A 11 -21.46 -11.54 -44.32
C LEU A 11 -20.70 -11.78 -43.02
N THR A 12 -19.56 -12.48 -43.09
CA THR A 12 -18.79 -12.90 -41.91
C THR A 12 -17.55 -12.04 -41.62
N ASN A 13 -17.24 -11.08 -42.50
CA ASN A 13 -15.98 -10.32 -42.51
C ASN A 13 -14.70 -11.18 -42.60
N LEU A 14 -14.82 -12.48 -42.93
CA LEU A 14 -13.69 -13.35 -43.19
C LEU A 14 -13.26 -13.24 -44.64
N THR A 15 -12.02 -12.82 -44.89
CA THR A 15 -11.46 -12.76 -46.25
C THR A 15 -11.47 -14.13 -46.93
N PRO A 16 -11.58 -14.19 -48.27
CA PRO A 16 -11.55 -15.47 -49.01
C PRO A 16 -10.28 -16.28 -48.77
N LYS A 17 -9.17 -15.63 -48.40
CA LYS A 17 -7.92 -16.28 -48.02
C LYS A 17 -8.04 -17.00 -46.67
N MET A 18 -8.69 -16.38 -45.67
CA MET A 18 -8.94 -17.01 -44.37
C MET A 18 -9.90 -18.19 -44.50
N LEU A 19 -10.95 -18.07 -45.32
CA LEU A 19 -11.91 -19.16 -45.56
C LEU A 19 -11.23 -20.40 -46.20
N LYS A 20 -10.32 -20.19 -47.15
CA LYS A 20 -9.50 -21.29 -47.71
C LYS A 20 -8.61 -21.94 -46.67
N LEU A 21 -7.93 -21.13 -45.84
CA LEU A 21 -7.09 -21.62 -44.76
C LEU A 21 -7.89 -22.44 -43.73
N TYR A 22 -9.08 -21.97 -43.34
CA TYR A 22 -9.92 -22.69 -42.38
C TYR A 22 -10.46 -23.99 -42.97
N GLN A 23 -10.78 -24.02 -44.26
CA GLN A 23 -11.10 -25.27 -44.94
C GLN A 23 -9.91 -26.24 -44.96
N GLU A 24 -8.70 -25.77 -45.29
CA GLU A 24 -7.48 -26.60 -45.27
C GLU A 24 -7.15 -27.16 -43.88
N LYS A 25 -7.60 -26.48 -42.83
CA LYS A 25 -7.47 -26.89 -41.43
C LYS A 25 -8.69 -27.62 -40.89
N GLU A 26 -9.67 -27.93 -41.75
CA GLU A 26 -10.92 -28.59 -41.38
C GLU A 26 -11.70 -27.86 -40.26
N LEU A 27 -11.47 -26.55 -40.13
CA LEU A 27 -12.06 -25.70 -39.11
C LEU A 27 -13.39 -25.09 -39.58
N LEU A 28 -13.51 -24.83 -40.88
CA LEU A 28 -14.75 -24.37 -41.50
C LEU A 28 -14.83 -24.94 -42.92
N ILE A 29 -15.74 -25.87 -43.15
CA ILE A 29 -15.86 -26.61 -44.40
C ILE A 29 -17.09 -26.10 -45.17
N PRO A 30 -16.98 -25.75 -46.46
CA PRO A 30 -18.12 -25.33 -47.25
C PRO A 30 -19.15 -26.45 -47.38
N ALA A 31 -20.42 -26.13 -47.16
CA ALA A 31 -21.55 -27.04 -47.30
C ALA A 31 -21.63 -27.72 -48.68
N LYS A 32 -21.15 -27.05 -49.75
CA LYS A 32 -21.07 -27.65 -51.09
C LYS A 32 -19.86 -27.16 -51.88
N VAL A 33 -19.24 -28.06 -52.63
CA VAL A 33 -18.23 -27.73 -53.65
C VAL A 33 -18.72 -28.21 -55.01
N ASP A 34 -18.80 -27.33 -55.98
CA ASP A 34 -19.20 -27.66 -57.35
C ASP A 34 -18.12 -28.51 -58.04
N GLU A 35 -18.50 -29.66 -58.60
CA GLU A 35 -17.55 -30.65 -59.10
C GLU A 35 -16.78 -30.20 -60.34
N PHE A 36 -17.40 -29.38 -61.19
CA PHE A 36 -16.85 -28.94 -62.49
C PHE A 36 -16.09 -27.62 -62.38
N THR A 37 -16.62 -26.66 -61.64
CA THR A 37 -16.07 -25.31 -61.51
C THR A 37 -15.21 -25.13 -60.24
N LYS A 38 -15.29 -26.08 -59.30
CA LYS A 38 -14.62 -26.04 -57.98
C LYS A 38 -14.99 -24.82 -57.12
N TYR A 39 -16.12 -24.18 -57.44
CA TYR A 39 -16.69 -23.11 -56.63
C TYR A 39 -17.23 -23.65 -55.31
N ARG A 40 -17.03 -22.89 -54.23
CA ARG A 40 -17.40 -23.24 -52.86
C ARG A 40 -18.63 -22.44 -52.43
N PHE A 41 -19.57 -23.14 -51.82
CA PHE A 41 -20.81 -22.59 -51.28
C PHE A 41 -20.92 -22.93 -49.80
N TYR A 42 -21.33 -21.93 -49.02
CA TYR A 42 -21.52 -22.00 -47.57
C TYR A 42 -23.00 -21.79 -47.24
N ASP A 43 -23.48 -22.34 -46.14
CA ASP A 43 -24.85 -22.18 -45.69
C ASP A 43 -24.98 -21.41 -44.36
N ASP A 44 -26.18 -21.37 -43.80
CA ASP A 44 -26.46 -20.64 -42.56
C ASP A 44 -25.73 -21.27 -41.35
N SER A 45 -25.58 -22.61 -41.31
CA SER A 45 -24.81 -23.30 -40.26
C SER A 45 -23.33 -22.92 -40.31
N ASN A 46 -22.78 -22.72 -41.51
CA ASN A 46 -21.43 -22.21 -41.67
C ASN A 46 -21.27 -20.78 -41.13
N ILE A 47 -22.32 -19.95 -41.15
CA ILE A 47 -22.28 -18.60 -40.57
C ILE A 47 -22.15 -18.69 -39.05
N GLU A 48 -22.91 -19.59 -38.40
CA GLU A 48 -22.83 -19.81 -36.95
C GLU A 48 -21.43 -20.25 -36.53
N THR A 49 -20.85 -21.25 -37.22
CA THR A 49 -19.47 -21.68 -36.99
C THR A 49 -18.45 -20.56 -37.27
N ALA A 50 -18.63 -19.77 -38.33
CA ALA A 50 -17.75 -18.64 -38.63
C ALA A 50 -17.79 -17.54 -37.55
N ASN A 51 -18.96 -17.29 -36.97
CA ASN A 51 -19.12 -16.35 -35.85
C ASN A 51 -18.42 -16.88 -34.59
N LEU A 52 -18.54 -18.18 -34.32
CA LEU A 52 -17.87 -18.84 -33.19
C LEU A 52 -16.35 -18.76 -33.32
N ILE A 53 -15.81 -19.10 -34.49
CA ILE A 53 -14.37 -18.97 -34.80
C ILE A 53 -13.91 -17.52 -34.64
N THR A 54 -14.70 -16.56 -35.12
CA THR A 54 -14.35 -15.13 -35.07
C THR A 54 -14.38 -14.59 -33.65
N PHE A 55 -15.31 -15.07 -32.82
CA PHE A 55 -15.37 -14.76 -31.39
C PHE A 55 -14.13 -15.30 -30.67
N PHE A 56 -13.83 -16.60 -30.83
CA PHE A 56 -12.72 -17.23 -30.09
C PHE A 56 -11.33 -16.79 -30.53
N LYS A 57 -11.18 -16.35 -31.79
CA LYS A 57 -9.93 -15.80 -32.30
C LYS A 57 -9.49 -14.51 -31.59
N GLN A 58 -10.38 -13.85 -30.86
CA GLN A 58 -10.07 -12.64 -30.09
C GLN A 58 -9.32 -12.94 -28.78
N PHE A 59 -9.25 -14.21 -28.36
CA PHE A 59 -8.66 -14.63 -27.09
C PHE A 59 -7.24 -15.24 -27.21
N ASP A 60 -6.51 -14.94 -28.29
CA ASP A 60 -5.16 -15.47 -28.59
C ASP A 60 -5.08 -17.01 -28.73
N LEU A 61 -6.21 -17.68 -28.97
CA LEU A 61 -6.24 -19.14 -29.17
C LEU A 61 -5.64 -19.54 -30.51
N SER A 62 -4.95 -20.68 -30.52
CA SER A 62 -4.49 -21.31 -31.75
C SER A 62 -5.66 -21.87 -32.55
N LEU A 63 -5.50 -22.00 -33.87
CA LEU A 63 -6.53 -22.58 -34.73
C LEU A 63 -6.86 -24.04 -34.39
N ALA A 64 -5.98 -24.75 -33.69
CA ALA A 64 -6.22 -26.11 -33.22
C ALA A 64 -7.16 -26.12 -32.00
N GLU A 65 -6.97 -25.21 -31.05
CA GLU A 65 -7.85 -25.06 -29.87
C GLU A 65 -9.24 -24.56 -30.29
N ILE A 66 -9.31 -23.64 -31.25
CA ILE A 66 -10.59 -23.18 -31.81
C ILE A 66 -11.31 -24.33 -32.51
N LYS A 67 -10.58 -25.25 -33.16
CA LYS A 67 -11.18 -26.44 -33.78
C LYS A 67 -11.82 -27.35 -32.75
N GLU A 68 -11.13 -27.60 -31.63
CA GLU A 68 -11.68 -28.42 -30.54
C GLU A 68 -12.97 -27.82 -29.97
N ILE A 69 -13.05 -26.48 -29.87
CA ILE A 69 -14.28 -25.79 -29.43
C ILE A 69 -15.40 -25.95 -30.46
N VAL A 70 -15.09 -25.76 -31.75
CA VAL A 70 -16.06 -25.88 -32.84
C VAL A 70 -16.59 -27.32 -32.97
N ASP A 71 -15.73 -28.33 -32.81
CA ASP A 71 -16.10 -29.75 -32.89
C ASP A 71 -17.05 -30.17 -31.76
N ASN A 72 -17.05 -29.44 -30.64
CA ASN A 72 -17.90 -29.68 -29.46
C ASN A 72 -19.04 -28.64 -29.31
N GLN A 73 -19.34 -27.85 -30.34
CA GLN A 73 -20.29 -26.72 -30.26
C GLN A 73 -21.73 -27.12 -29.89
N ASP A 74 -22.11 -28.38 -30.10
CA ASP A 74 -23.45 -28.90 -29.79
C ASP A 74 -23.60 -29.38 -28.33
N ASP A 75 -22.49 -29.44 -27.57
CA ASP A 75 -22.49 -29.76 -26.14
C ASP A 75 -22.36 -28.47 -25.32
N GLU A 76 -23.52 -27.98 -24.88
CA GLU A 76 -23.65 -26.74 -24.13
C GLU A 76 -22.86 -26.76 -22.80
N SER A 77 -22.68 -27.95 -22.19
CA SER A 77 -21.90 -28.11 -20.96
C SER A 77 -20.41 -27.96 -21.22
N VAL A 78 -19.90 -28.57 -22.30
CA VAL A 78 -18.48 -28.49 -22.68
C VAL A 78 -18.12 -27.08 -23.13
N LEU A 79 -19.01 -26.41 -23.88
CA LEU A 79 -18.81 -25.03 -24.30
C LEU A 79 -18.77 -24.07 -23.10
N ALA A 80 -19.65 -24.26 -22.11
CA ALA A 80 -19.66 -23.46 -20.89
C ALA A 80 -18.37 -23.63 -20.05
N GLU A 81 -17.88 -24.86 -19.90
CA GLU A 81 -16.63 -25.16 -19.18
C GLU A 81 -15.41 -24.51 -19.88
N LEU A 82 -15.37 -24.57 -21.22
CA LEU A 82 -14.31 -23.92 -22.01
C LEU A 82 -14.35 -22.39 -21.89
N LEU A 83 -15.55 -21.79 -21.87
CA LEU A 83 -15.73 -20.35 -21.69
C LEU A 83 -15.31 -19.88 -20.30
N GLU A 84 -15.67 -20.60 -19.23
CA GLU A 84 -15.22 -20.28 -17.87
C GLU A 84 -13.69 -20.41 -17.75
N LYS A 85 -13.10 -21.48 -18.31
CA LYS A 85 -11.65 -21.63 -18.32
C LYS A 85 -10.94 -20.49 -19.06
N GLN A 86 -11.50 -19.99 -20.16
CA GLN A 86 -10.94 -18.84 -20.87
C GLN A 86 -11.12 -17.54 -20.09
N LYS A 87 -12.25 -17.39 -19.39
CA LYS A 87 -12.50 -16.26 -18.49
C LYS A 87 -11.46 -16.22 -17.37
N ASP A 88 -11.17 -17.36 -16.73
CA ASP A 88 -10.12 -17.47 -15.70
C ASP A 88 -8.75 -17.02 -16.23
N VAL A 89 -8.38 -17.49 -17.44
CA VAL A 89 -7.12 -17.09 -18.10
C VAL A 89 -7.05 -15.59 -18.38
N ILE A 90 -8.19 -14.97 -18.73
CA ILE A 90 -8.26 -13.53 -18.98
C ILE A 90 -8.21 -12.75 -17.65
N GLU A 91 -8.89 -13.21 -16.62
CA GLU A 91 -8.87 -12.61 -15.28
C GLU A 91 -7.45 -12.64 -14.68
N ASP A 92 -6.70 -13.74 -14.87
CA ASP A 92 -5.28 -13.84 -14.51
C ASP A 92 -4.42 -12.85 -15.29
N LYS A 93 -4.65 -12.72 -16.60
CA LYS A 93 -3.96 -11.72 -17.44
C LYS A 93 -4.27 -10.30 -16.97
N ILE A 94 -5.54 -9.99 -16.66
CA ILE A 94 -5.97 -8.68 -16.15
C ILE A 94 -5.28 -8.40 -14.81
N THR A 95 -5.27 -9.35 -13.89
CA THR A 95 -4.62 -9.23 -12.58
C THR A 95 -3.13 -8.93 -12.75
N LYS A 96 -2.44 -9.71 -13.60
CA LYS A 96 -1.02 -9.49 -13.93
C LYS A 96 -0.78 -8.13 -14.58
N TYR A 97 -1.61 -7.72 -15.53
CA TYR A 97 -1.43 -6.44 -16.23
C TYR A 97 -1.80 -5.25 -15.35
N ASN A 98 -2.76 -5.37 -14.45
CA ASN A 98 -3.05 -4.35 -13.43
C ASN A 98 -1.89 -4.21 -12.45
N PHE A 99 -1.26 -5.31 -12.04
CA PHE A 99 -0.03 -5.26 -11.24
C PHE A 99 1.10 -4.54 -11.98
N VAL A 100 1.37 -4.91 -13.24
CA VAL A 100 2.39 -4.24 -14.06
C VAL A 100 2.05 -2.77 -14.31
N MET A 101 0.78 -2.45 -14.54
CA MET A 101 0.28 -1.08 -14.68
C MET A 101 0.47 -0.30 -13.37
N GLY A 102 0.27 -0.94 -12.22
CA GLY A 102 0.61 -0.41 -10.89
C GLY A 102 2.09 -0.06 -10.79
N LEU A 103 3.00 -0.97 -11.16
CA LEU A 103 4.45 -0.72 -11.19
C LEU A 103 4.84 0.41 -12.15
N ILE A 104 4.17 0.51 -13.30
CA ILE A 104 4.40 1.58 -14.28
C ILE A 104 3.88 2.92 -13.76
N ASN A 105 2.67 2.95 -13.20
CA ASN A 105 2.07 4.14 -12.62
C ASN A 105 2.89 4.63 -11.42
N GLU A 106 3.34 3.73 -10.56
CA GLU A 106 4.29 4.03 -9.48
C GLU A 106 5.56 4.68 -10.05
N LYS A 107 6.17 4.08 -11.09
CA LYS A 107 7.37 4.65 -11.72
C LYS A 107 7.11 5.97 -12.44
N LEU A 108 5.95 6.17 -13.06
CA LEU A 108 5.60 7.42 -13.75
C LEU A 108 5.25 8.53 -12.75
N ILE A 109 4.54 8.22 -11.67
CA ILE A 109 4.29 9.13 -10.55
C ILE A 109 5.63 9.55 -9.94
N ARG A 110 6.55 8.60 -9.70
CA ARG A 110 7.91 8.88 -9.23
C ARG A 110 8.69 9.76 -10.21
N ARG A 111 8.55 9.56 -11.53
CA ARG A 111 9.33 10.27 -12.57
C ARG A 111 8.79 11.66 -12.91
N THR A 112 7.47 11.84 -12.95
CA THR A 112 6.80 13.12 -13.28
C THR A 112 6.77 14.07 -12.07
N LYS A 113 6.72 13.54 -10.83
CA LYS A 113 6.82 14.36 -9.59
C LYS A 113 8.28 14.62 -9.15
N MET A 114 9.27 13.90 -9.70
CA MET A 114 10.70 14.07 -9.35
C MET A 114 11.32 15.39 -9.81
N THR A 115 10.75 16.09 -10.79
CA THR A 115 11.41 17.20 -11.48
C THR A 115 11.06 18.60 -10.97
N GLU A 116 9.92 18.82 -10.32
CA GLU A 116 9.50 20.18 -9.90
C GLU A 116 9.20 20.34 -8.40
N ILE A 117 8.66 19.31 -7.71
CA ILE A 117 8.24 19.41 -6.29
C ILE A 117 9.34 18.92 -5.33
N ASN A 118 10.31 18.16 -5.84
CA ASN A 118 11.30 17.43 -5.04
C ASN A 118 12.57 18.26 -4.72
N SER A 119 12.70 19.51 -5.17
CA SER A 119 13.90 20.30 -4.86
C SER A 119 13.90 20.84 -3.44
N ALA A 120 12.77 21.36 -2.95
CA ALA A 120 12.68 22.00 -1.64
C ALA A 120 12.75 20.98 -0.49
N SER A 121 11.98 19.88 -0.54
CA SER A 121 12.06 18.81 0.47
C SER A 121 13.43 18.13 0.48
N LYS A 122 14.05 17.86 -0.67
CA LYS A 122 15.42 17.31 -0.73
C LYS A 122 16.48 18.27 -0.23
N GLN A 123 16.31 19.56 -0.51
CA GLN A 123 17.14 20.59 0.09
C GLN A 123 16.97 20.53 1.61
N ARG A 124 15.74 20.60 2.11
CA ARG A 124 15.48 20.56 3.55
C ARG A 124 15.98 19.29 4.24
N SER A 125 15.83 18.13 3.61
CA SER A 125 16.43 16.86 4.04
C SER A 125 17.95 16.96 4.14
N ARG A 126 18.63 17.43 3.08
CA ARG A 126 20.10 17.62 3.07
C ARG A 126 20.55 18.57 4.16
N PHE A 127 19.84 19.68 4.37
CA PHE A 127 20.10 20.63 5.44
C PHE A 127 20.11 19.93 6.80
N TRP A 128 19.05 19.20 7.15
CA TRP A 128 18.95 18.53 8.44
C TRP A 128 19.97 17.40 8.63
N LYS A 129 20.28 16.63 7.56
CA LYS A 129 21.31 15.58 7.61
C LYS A 129 22.73 16.14 7.77
N ILE A 130 23.05 17.26 7.13
CA ILE A 130 24.34 17.94 7.32
C ILE A 130 24.43 18.51 8.73
N PHE A 131 23.37 19.21 9.18
CA PHE A 131 23.29 19.74 10.53
C PHE A 131 23.50 18.65 11.59
N ALA A 132 22.84 17.50 11.45
CA ALA A 132 23.03 16.34 12.31
C ALA A 132 24.50 15.86 12.36
N LYS A 133 25.15 15.71 11.20
CA LYS A 133 26.56 15.29 11.12
C LYS A 133 27.52 16.26 11.82
N LEU A 134 27.26 17.56 11.71
CA LEU A 134 28.06 18.59 12.36
C LEU A 134 27.90 18.51 13.89
N LEU A 135 26.67 18.33 14.38
CA LEU A 135 26.42 18.13 15.81
C LEU A 135 27.08 16.85 16.35
N MET A 136 27.02 15.74 15.61
CA MET A 136 27.73 14.49 15.98
C MET A 136 29.25 14.68 16.02
N SER A 137 29.77 15.66 15.27
CA SER A 137 31.18 16.07 15.30
C SER A 137 31.49 17.08 16.42
N ASN A 138 30.55 17.28 17.36
CA ASN A 138 30.64 18.18 18.50
C ASN A 138 30.82 19.67 18.12
N ILE A 139 30.29 20.06 16.95
CA ILE A 139 30.21 21.46 16.53
C ILE A 139 28.99 22.08 17.20
N PRO A 140 29.06 23.29 17.80
CA PRO A 140 27.91 23.86 18.47
C PRO A 140 26.78 24.20 17.48
N ILE A 141 25.55 24.33 18.00
CA ILE A 141 24.33 24.43 17.20
C ILE A 141 24.38 25.63 16.24
N ALA A 142 24.81 26.78 16.73
CA ALA A 142 24.84 28.01 15.94
C ALA A 142 25.81 27.92 14.75
N GLU A 143 27.00 27.38 14.98
CA GLU A 143 28.01 27.12 13.94
C GLU A 143 27.53 26.04 12.97
N SER A 144 26.85 25.01 13.48
CA SER A 144 26.28 23.95 12.64
C SER A 144 25.18 24.47 11.71
N LEU A 145 24.32 25.38 12.18
CA LEU A 145 23.32 26.07 11.37
C LEU A 145 23.97 26.96 10.31
N GLU A 146 25.03 27.68 10.69
CA GLU A 146 25.77 28.55 9.78
C GLU A 146 26.41 27.73 8.64
N ILE A 147 27.03 26.60 8.96
CA ILE A 147 27.66 25.70 7.97
C ILE A 147 26.58 25.01 7.11
N ALA A 148 25.52 24.48 7.72
CA ALA A 148 24.46 23.78 6.99
C ALA A 148 23.66 24.72 6.06
N GLY A 149 23.57 26.01 6.41
CA GLY A 149 22.90 27.05 5.63
C GLY A 149 23.71 27.63 4.48
N LYS A 150 25.05 27.59 4.56
CA LYS A 150 25.94 28.10 3.51
C LYS A 150 26.10 27.07 2.38
N SER A 151 26.06 27.55 1.14
CA SER A 151 26.52 26.77 0.00
C SER A 151 28.04 26.60 0.12
N ALA A 152 28.56 25.38 -0.05
CA ALA A 152 30.00 25.12 -0.06
C ALA A 152 30.77 25.99 -1.08
N ASP A 153 31.24 27.16 -0.67
CA ASP A 153 32.23 27.97 -1.37
C ASP A 153 33.64 27.69 -0.83
N GLU A 154 34.65 28.01 -1.64
CA GLU A 154 36.07 27.72 -1.39
C GLU A 154 36.58 28.34 -0.07
N GLU A 155 35.96 29.42 0.40
CA GLU A 155 36.32 30.12 1.64
C GLU A 155 35.92 29.31 2.89
N THR A 156 34.79 28.60 2.82
CA THR A 156 34.31 27.72 3.91
C THR A 156 35.15 26.44 4.04
N LYS A 157 35.75 25.96 2.94
CA LYS A 157 36.67 24.80 2.94
C LYS A 157 37.98 25.08 3.68
N ALA A 158 38.38 26.34 3.81
CA ALA A 158 39.68 26.73 4.36
C ALA A 158 39.73 26.77 5.90
N VAL A 159 38.58 26.72 6.57
CA VAL A 159 38.46 27.02 8.01
C VAL A 159 38.16 25.79 8.88
N LEU A 160 37.85 24.64 8.28
CA LEU A 160 37.35 23.46 8.98
C LEU A 160 38.28 22.24 8.78
N PRO A 161 38.48 21.37 9.80
CA PRO A 161 39.36 20.21 9.72
C PRO A 161 39.02 19.27 8.56
N ASP A 162 40.05 18.65 7.96
CA ASP A 162 39.97 17.79 6.76
C ASP A 162 38.90 16.67 6.82
N ILE A 163 38.49 16.24 8.03
CA ILE A 163 37.44 15.24 8.26
C ILE A 163 36.04 15.73 7.79
N ILE A 164 35.81 17.05 7.71
CA ILE A 164 34.52 17.66 7.35
C ILE A 164 34.37 17.82 5.81
N ALA A 165 35.47 17.74 5.05
CA ALA A 165 35.50 18.00 3.61
C ALA A 165 34.66 17.00 2.78
N GLU A 166 34.58 15.72 3.18
CA GLU A 166 33.72 14.71 2.52
C GLU A 166 32.22 14.96 2.78
N SER A 167 31.85 15.46 3.96
CA SER A 167 30.46 15.83 4.28
C SER A 167 30.04 17.16 3.60
N LEU A 168 31.01 18.05 3.34
CA LEU A 168 30.81 19.34 2.66
C LEU A 168 30.75 19.24 1.13
N GLN A 169 31.30 18.19 0.51
CA GLN A 169 31.16 17.97 -0.94
C GLN A 169 29.69 17.86 -1.39
N VAL A 170 28.78 17.54 -0.45
CA VAL A 170 27.33 17.42 -0.65
C VAL A 170 26.54 18.68 -0.22
N ALA A 171 27.17 19.64 0.46
CA ALA A 171 26.53 20.84 1.04
C ALA A 171 26.23 21.96 0.03
N GLY A 172 26.67 21.84 -1.22
CA GLY A 172 26.29 22.78 -2.27
C GLY A 172 24.78 22.70 -2.58
N LYS A 173 24.01 23.71 -2.16
CA LYS A 173 22.54 23.79 -2.20
C LYS A 173 21.83 22.86 -1.21
N SER A 174 22.27 22.82 0.05
CA SER A 174 21.56 22.12 1.14
C SER A 174 20.29 22.87 1.54
N ALA A 175 20.34 24.15 1.91
CA ALA A 175 19.15 24.92 2.26
C ALA A 175 18.50 25.59 1.04
N ASP A 176 17.16 25.68 1.03
CA ASP A 176 16.41 26.52 0.08
C ASP A 176 16.54 28.02 0.42
N GLU A 177 16.15 28.90 -0.51
CA GLU A 177 16.35 30.36 -0.36
C GLU A 177 15.52 30.96 0.79
N GLU A 178 14.34 30.43 1.06
CA GLU A 178 13.48 30.87 2.17
C GLU A 178 14.14 30.56 3.52
N THR A 179 14.72 29.37 3.66
CA THR A 179 15.50 28.97 4.85
C THR A 179 16.69 29.88 5.05
N LYS A 180 17.47 30.13 3.99
CA LYS A 180 18.68 30.97 4.07
C LYS A 180 18.35 32.38 4.54
N ALA A 181 17.20 32.92 4.14
CA ALA A 181 16.79 34.28 4.50
C ALA A 181 16.58 34.46 6.01
N VAL A 182 16.13 33.42 6.72
CA VAL A 182 15.78 33.49 8.16
C VAL A 182 16.88 32.97 9.09
N LEU A 183 17.83 32.17 8.58
CA LEU A 183 18.92 31.58 9.38
C LEU A 183 19.76 32.58 10.18
N PRO A 184 20.14 33.78 9.67
CA PRO A 184 20.95 34.73 10.44
C PRO A 184 20.29 35.15 11.77
N GLU A 185 18.96 35.33 11.77
CA GLU A 185 18.21 35.70 12.97
C GLU A 185 18.14 34.54 13.96
N ILE A 186 17.84 33.33 13.47
CA ILE A 186 17.82 32.09 14.27
C ILE A 186 19.17 31.83 14.94
N ILE A 187 20.26 31.95 14.17
CA ILE A 187 21.64 31.76 14.68
C ILE A 187 21.93 32.76 15.80
N ASN A 188 21.54 34.03 15.63
CA ASN A 188 21.75 35.05 16.66
C ASN A 188 20.97 34.73 17.95
N GLU A 189 19.73 34.25 17.83
CA GLU A 189 18.94 33.86 18.99
C GLU A 189 19.52 32.65 19.73
N VAL A 190 19.97 31.62 19.02
CA VAL A 190 20.61 30.44 19.61
C VAL A 190 21.92 30.83 20.30
N LYS A 191 22.72 31.74 19.70
CA LYS A 191 23.93 32.29 20.34
C LYS A 191 23.63 33.05 21.64
N GLN A 192 22.44 33.62 21.77
CA GLN A 192 21.96 34.27 23.00
C GLN A 192 21.43 33.28 24.04
N GLY A 193 21.45 31.98 23.75
CA GLY A 193 21.01 30.92 24.67
C GLY A 193 19.53 30.55 24.54
N ASN A 194 18.83 31.05 23.52
CA ASN A 194 17.47 30.59 23.24
C ASN A 194 17.50 29.17 22.67
N LYS A 195 16.42 28.41 22.92
CA LYS A 195 16.20 27.11 22.29
C LYS A 195 16.04 27.27 20.79
N LEU A 196 16.66 26.38 20.02
CA LEU A 196 16.49 26.30 18.57
C LEU A 196 15.00 26.13 18.21
N SER A 197 14.27 25.25 18.90
CA SER A 197 12.85 25.04 18.59
C SER A 197 12.00 26.31 18.73
N ASP A 198 12.29 27.15 19.73
CA ASP A 198 11.59 28.41 19.95
C ASP A 198 11.94 29.47 18.90
N SER A 199 13.19 29.48 18.44
CA SER A 199 13.61 30.32 17.31
C SER A 199 12.99 29.87 15.98
N LEU A 200 12.88 28.56 15.72
CA LEU A 200 12.22 28.03 14.52
C LEU A 200 10.72 28.39 14.48
N LYS A 201 10.03 28.33 15.63
CA LYS A 201 8.59 28.66 15.75
C LYS A 201 8.24 30.07 15.28
N LYS A 202 9.16 31.03 15.43
CA LYS A 202 8.96 32.42 14.97
C LYS A 202 8.84 32.52 13.44
N PHE A 203 9.34 31.52 12.72
CA PHE A 203 9.33 31.42 11.26
C PHE A 203 8.50 30.22 10.80
N ASN A 204 7.31 30.02 11.37
CA ASN A 204 6.40 28.91 11.06
C ASN A 204 5.85 28.92 9.61
N THR A 205 6.13 29.97 8.83
CA THR A 205 5.90 30.01 7.39
C THR A 205 7.03 29.35 6.59
N VAL A 206 8.22 29.21 7.18
CA VAL A 206 9.45 28.65 6.57
C VAL A 206 9.78 27.26 7.14
N PHE A 207 9.52 27.05 8.44
CA PHE A 207 9.67 25.77 9.11
C PHE A 207 8.31 25.19 9.46
N THR A 208 8.13 23.92 9.12
CA THR A 208 6.89 23.19 9.31
C THR A 208 6.69 22.76 10.77
N ASN A 209 5.44 22.43 11.13
CA ASN A 209 5.13 21.86 12.44
C ASN A 209 5.90 20.55 12.69
N LEU A 210 6.18 19.77 11.64
CA LEU A 210 7.03 18.59 11.68
C LEU A 210 8.44 18.93 12.20
N GLU A 211 9.12 19.88 11.56
CA GLU A 211 10.49 20.27 11.93
C GLU A 211 10.53 20.84 13.35
N ILE A 212 9.55 21.69 13.70
CA ILE A 212 9.44 22.29 15.03
C ILE A 212 9.22 21.21 16.10
N LEU A 213 8.31 20.26 15.86
CA LEU A 213 8.01 19.19 16.81
C LEU A 213 9.23 18.32 17.08
N VAL A 214 9.87 17.82 16.02
CA VAL A 214 11.02 16.92 16.15
C VAL A 214 12.17 17.59 16.90
N ILE A 215 12.48 18.86 16.59
CA ILE A 215 13.55 19.60 17.30
C ILE A 215 13.15 19.90 18.75
N THR A 216 11.88 20.23 19.02
CA THR A 216 11.41 20.47 20.40
C THR A 216 11.60 19.23 21.29
N THR A 217 11.26 18.05 20.77
CA THR A 217 11.45 16.78 21.47
C THR A 217 12.94 16.51 21.69
N ALA A 218 13.76 16.69 20.65
CA ALA A 218 15.18 16.41 20.70
C ALA A 218 15.96 17.30 21.69
N GLU A 219 15.54 18.57 21.85
CA GLU A 219 16.12 19.49 22.84
C GLU A 219 15.85 19.08 24.29
N LYS A 220 14.70 18.46 24.54
CA LYS A 220 14.34 18.00 25.89
C LYS A 220 15.23 16.85 26.34
N ASP A 221 15.55 15.95 25.41
CA ASP A 221 16.30 14.72 25.69
C ASP A 221 17.78 14.80 25.26
N ASN A 222 18.22 15.97 24.78
CA ASN A 222 19.59 16.26 24.32
C ASN A 222 20.10 15.34 23.19
N HIS A 223 19.22 14.99 22.25
CA HIS A 223 19.49 14.11 21.08
C HIS A 223 19.19 14.81 19.75
N ILE A 224 19.51 16.11 19.65
CA ILE A 224 19.21 16.96 18.48
C ILE A 224 19.81 16.37 17.19
N ALA A 225 20.99 15.76 17.27
CA ALA A 225 21.68 15.23 16.11
C ALA A 225 20.92 14.03 15.50
N GLU A 226 20.54 13.05 16.32
CA GLU A 226 19.81 11.86 15.91
C GLU A 226 18.45 12.22 15.34
N CYS A 227 17.70 13.08 16.03
CA CYS A 227 16.38 13.53 15.59
C CYS A 227 16.45 14.37 14.31
N ALA A 228 17.47 15.22 14.14
CA ALA A 228 17.67 15.96 12.89
C ALA A 228 17.99 15.03 11.71
N ASN A 229 18.78 13.97 11.93
CA ASN A 229 19.02 13.00 10.86
C ASN A 229 17.72 12.27 10.47
N GLY A 230 16.97 11.79 11.47
CA GLY A 230 15.67 11.14 11.25
C GLY A 230 14.64 12.05 10.57
N LEU A 231 14.62 13.35 10.91
CA LEU A 231 13.82 14.35 10.21
C LEU A 231 14.19 14.44 8.73
N GLY A 232 15.48 14.37 8.39
CA GLY A 232 15.93 14.30 7.01
C GLY A 232 15.45 13.03 6.30
N ASP A 233 15.47 11.88 6.97
CA ASP A 233 14.94 10.62 6.41
C ASP A 233 13.43 10.69 6.17
N ILE A 234 12.66 11.28 7.10
CA ILE A 234 11.22 11.55 6.93
C ILE A 234 11.00 12.45 5.71
N LEU A 235 11.77 13.52 5.55
CA LEU A 235 11.61 14.44 4.40
C LEU A 235 11.99 13.79 3.06
N ASP A 236 12.95 12.85 3.05
CA ASP A 236 13.27 12.05 1.87
C ASP A 236 12.16 11.07 1.51
N GLU A 237 11.50 10.48 2.50
CA GLU A 237 10.45 9.47 2.32
C GLU A 237 9.09 10.09 1.99
N PHE A 238 8.65 11.07 2.77
CA PHE A 238 7.29 11.63 2.72
C PHE A 238 7.21 12.97 1.99
N GLY A 239 8.30 13.74 1.94
CA GLY A 239 8.28 15.13 1.49
C GLY A 239 7.35 16.01 2.32
N PHE A 240 6.99 17.19 1.80
CA PHE A 240 6.00 18.07 2.44
C PHE A 240 4.57 17.72 2.01
N PRO A 241 3.58 17.94 2.89
CA PRO A 241 2.19 17.63 2.59
C PRO A 241 1.65 18.56 1.49
N ASP A 242 0.97 18.00 0.49
CA ASP A 242 0.39 18.77 -0.61
C ASP A 242 -1.05 19.15 -0.26
N LYS A 243 -1.28 20.43 0.08
CA LYS A 243 -2.61 20.92 0.47
C LYS A 243 -3.63 20.91 -0.68
N ASN A 244 -3.17 20.74 -1.93
CA ASN A 244 -4.01 20.82 -3.13
C ASN A 244 -4.19 19.48 -3.87
N GLU A 245 -3.47 18.41 -3.48
CA GLU A 245 -3.63 17.06 -4.04
C GLU A 245 -4.06 16.05 -2.95
N GLU A 246 -5.36 15.92 -2.68
CA GLU A 246 -5.90 14.87 -1.80
C GLU A 246 -5.44 13.46 -2.18
N ARG A 247 -5.15 13.19 -3.47
CA ARG A 247 -4.65 11.87 -3.91
C ARG A 247 -3.27 11.50 -3.35
N LYS A 248 -2.51 12.45 -2.79
CA LYS A 248 -1.21 12.17 -2.14
C LYS A 248 -1.33 11.96 -0.64
N ASN A 249 -2.36 12.52 0.00
CA ASN A 249 -2.54 12.44 1.45
C ASN A 249 -3.53 11.32 1.73
N THR A 250 -3.11 10.32 2.49
CA THR A 250 -3.89 9.10 2.70
C THR A 250 -3.91 8.72 4.16
N ARG A 251 -4.93 7.95 4.57
CA ARG A 251 -4.96 7.25 5.86
C ARG A 251 -3.67 6.50 6.17
N SER A 252 -2.98 5.97 5.16
CA SER A 252 -1.70 5.29 5.36
C SER A 252 -0.55 6.23 5.64
N ASN A 253 -0.47 7.33 4.90
CA ASN A 253 0.55 8.34 5.14
C ASN A 253 0.41 8.95 6.54
N TYR A 254 -0.82 9.10 7.05
CA TYR A 254 -1.07 9.42 8.46
C TYR A 254 -0.35 8.45 9.41
N TRP A 255 -0.62 7.15 9.31
CA TRP A 255 -0.02 6.17 10.22
C TRP A 255 1.48 5.99 10.03
N LYS A 256 1.98 6.14 8.80
CA LYS A 256 3.42 6.07 8.49
C LYS A 256 4.16 7.24 9.13
N MET A 257 3.66 8.46 8.93
CA MET A 257 4.20 9.65 9.59
C MET A 257 4.10 9.55 11.11
N TYR A 258 2.95 9.09 11.63
CA TYR A 258 2.73 8.88 13.05
C TYR A 258 3.80 7.94 13.64
N THR A 259 4.03 6.79 13.00
CA THR A 259 5.01 5.80 13.47
C THR A 259 6.43 6.36 13.47
N ALA A 260 6.82 7.03 12.38
CA ALA A 260 8.14 7.65 12.26
C ALA A 260 8.38 8.69 13.38
N LEU A 261 7.36 9.49 13.71
CA LEU A 261 7.45 10.47 14.79
C LEU A 261 7.54 9.83 16.18
N ILE A 262 6.78 8.76 16.45
CA ILE A 262 6.92 7.99 17.69
C ILE A 262 8.32 7.37 17.81
N ASP A 263 8.90 6.86 16.72
CA ASP A 263 10.27 6.32 16.69
C ASP A 263 11.33 7.37 17.00
N LEU A 264 11.07 8.64 16.67
CA LEU A 264 11.89 9.78 17.07
C LEU A 264 11.63 10.27 18.51
N GLY A 265 10.81 9.55 19.28
CA GLY A 265 10.54 9.83 20.69
C GLY A 265 9.43 10.85 20.95
N ASN A 266 8.67 11.23 19.93
CA ASN A 266 7.55 12.17 20.11
C ASN A 266 6.40 11.51 20.90
N THR A 267 5.65 12.32 21.64
CA THR A 267 4.46 11.83 22.35
C THR A 267 3.30 11.63 21.39
N ILE A 268 2.40 10.70 21.72
CA ILE A 268 1.19 10.40 20.95
C ILE A 268 0.38 11.67 20.65
N VAL A 269 0.09 12.46 21.69
CA VAL A 269 -0.76 13.67 21.59
C VAL A 269 -0.16 14.72 20.65
N ASN A 270 1.15 14.92 20.67
CA ASN A 270 1.81 15.89 19.78
C ASN A 270 1.99 15.34 18.36
N THR A 271 2.07 14.02 18.21
CA THR A 271 2.29 13.34 16.93
C THR A 271 1.04 13.38 16.04
N MET A 272 -0.14 13.15 16.63
CA MET A 272 -1.41 13.11 15.90
C MET A 272 -1.66 14.33 14.99
N PRO A 273 -1.58 15.59 15.46
CA PRO A 273 -1.86 16.75 14.61
C PRO A 273 -0.84 16.92 13.49
N VAL A 274 0.43 16.59 13.73
CA VAL A 274 1.48 16.68 12.71
C VAL A 274 1.29 15.58 11.66
N ALA A 275 1.01 14.35 12.07
CA ALA A 275 0.73 13.25 11.15
C ALA A 275 -0.52 13.52 10.29
N ALA A 276 -1.53 14.19 10.85
CA ALA A 276 -2.75 14.58 10.16
C ALA A 276 -2.51 15.52 8.96
N GLU A 277 -1.38 16.22 8.89
CA GLU A 277 -1.04 17.05 7.72
C GLU A 277 -0.82 16.20 6.45
N TRP A 278 -0.43 14.93 6.58
CA TRP A 278 -0.26 13.97 5.48
C TRP A 278 -1.49 13.05 5.26
N ALA A 279 -2.59 13.31 5.97
CA ALA A 279 -3.81 12.53 5.91
C ALA A 279 -4.86 13.13 4.96
N ASP A 280 -5.86 12.32 4.60
CA ASP A 280 -7.06 12.84 3.93
C ASP A 280 -7.83 13.83 4.83
N GLU A 281 -8.70 14.64 4.21
CA GLU A 281 -9.45 15.69 4.91
C GLU A 281 -10.24 15.16 6.11
N LYS A 282 -10.78 13.94 5.98
CA LYS A 282 -11.63 13.30 6.98
C LYS A 282 -10.85 12.96 8.25
N ILE A 283 -9.66 12.40 8.11
CA ILE A 283 -8.77 12.12 9.23
C ILE A 283 -8.25 13.41 9.86
N ARG A 284 -7.96 14.43 9.04
CA ARG A 284 -7.50 15.73 9.54
C ARG A 284 -8.55 16.41 10.42
N GLU A 285 -9.77 16.57 9.93
CA GLU A 285 -10.88 17.13 10.71
C GLU A 285 -11.17 16.32 11.98
N THR A 286 -11.09 14.99 11.87
CA THR A 286 -11.32 14.11 13.02
C THR A 286 -10.23 14.26 14.06
N THR A 287 -8.96 14.36 13.64
CA THR A 287 -7.83 14.55 14.56
C THR A 287 -7.97 15.83 15.38
N ASP A 288 -8.39 16.94 14.75
CA ASP A 288 -8.64 18.21 15.46
C ASP A 288 -9.74 18.05 16.52
N ALA A 289 -10.81 17.32 16.20
CA ALA A 289 -11.88 17.03 17.16
C ALA A 289 -11.40 16.14 18.31
N MET A 290 -10.62 15.10 18.01
CA MET A 290 -10.08 14.16 19.01
C MET A 290 -9.14 14.85 20.00
N LEU A 291 -8.29 15.78 19.55
CA LEU A 291 -7.33 16.45 20.42
C LEU A 291 -7.99 17.27 21.52
N ASN A 292 -9.16 17.86 21.27
CA ASN A 292 -9.91 18.58 22.31
C ASN A 292 -10.38 17.63 23.43
N GLU A 293 -10.82 16.43 23.07
CA GLU A 293 -11.29 15.41 24.00
C GLU A 293 -10.13 14.70 24.73
N ILE A 294 -9.02 14.41 24.04
CA ILE A 294 -7.84 13.80 24.68
C ILE A 294 -7.27 14.76 25.73
N ASN A 295 -7.20 16.06 25.42
CA ASN A 295 -6.74 17.08 26.35
C ASN A 295 -7.69 17.28 27.55
N SER A 296 -8.94 16.84 27.46
CA SER A 296 -9.90 16.83 28.59
C SER A 296 -9.83 15.54 29.43
N GLY A 297 -8.99 14.58 29.02
CA GLY A 297 -8.76 13.32 29.74
C GLY A 297 -9.48 12.10 29.17
N SER A 298 -10.08 12.20 27.98
CA SER A 298 -10.70 11.06 27.30
C SER A 298 -9.68 10.10 26.67
N ASP A 299 -10.01 8.81 26.61
CA ASP A 299 -9.24 7.81 25.90
C ASP A 299 -9.31 8.08 24.37
N ILE A 300 -8.19 7.87 23.67
CA ILE A 300 -8.07 8.00 22.21
C ILE A 300 -9.07 7.08 21.52
N SER A 301 -9.23 5.83 21.98
CA SER A 301 -10.20 4.90 21.39
C SER A 301 -11.64 5.40 21.49
N THR A 302 -12.03 6.06 22.59
CA THR A 302 -13.35 6.69 22.70
C THR A 302 -13.53 7.78 21.65
N THR A 303 -12.48 8.56 21.38
CA THR A 303 -12.54 9.63 20.38
C THR A 303 -12.56 9.10 18.93
N LEU A 304 -11.91 7.97 18.65
CA LEU A 304 -11.97 7.27 17.36
C LEU A 304 -13.37 6.69 17.07
N GLU A 305 -14.03 6.17 18.10
CA GLU A 305 -15.36 5.54 18.00
C GLU A 305 -16.46 6.52 17.56
N ILE A 306 -16.29 7.82 17.86
CA ILE A 306 -17.23 8.88 17.47
C ILE A 306 -17.24 9.11 15.95
N ARG A 307 -16.15 8.75 15.25
CA ARG A 307 -15.95 9.00 13.81
C ARG A 307 -15.52 7.72 13.07
N PRO A 308 -16.42 6.71 12.96
CA PRO A 308 -16.14 5.44 12.26
C PRO A 308 -15.96 5.63 10.75
N ASP A 309 -16.24 6.83 10.26
CA ASP A 309 -16.08 7.24 8.91
C ASP A 309 -14.58 7.56 8.63
N ALA A 310 -13.85 8.15 9.57
CA ALA A 310 -12.44 8.51 9.44
C ALA A 310 -11.50 7.32 9.66
N PHE A 311 -11.73 6.59 10.74
CA PHE A 311 -10.94 5.44 11.15
C PHE A 311 -11.77 4.16 11.09
N THR A 312 -11.14 3.09 10.63
CA THR A 312 -11.71 1.75 10.55
C THR A 312 -11.91 1.17 11.94
N LYS A 313 -12.83 0.20 12.05
CA LYS A 313 -13.03 -0.58 13.29
C LYS A 313 -11.73 -1.26 13.75
N LEU A 314 -10.85 -1.66 12.83
CA LEU A 314 -9.54 -2.23 13.18
C LEU A 314 -8.63 -1.23 13.88
N GLU A 315 -8.47 -0.04 13.31
CA GLU A 315 -7.62 1.00 13.90
C GLU A 315 -8.11 1.37 15.30
N LEU A 316 -9.43 1.46 15.48
CA LEU A 316 -10.07 1.64 16.77
C LEU A 316 -9.68 0.51 17.76
N GLU A 317 -9.85 -0.76 17.38
CA GLU A 317 -9.61 -1.87 18.29
C GLU A 317 -8.11 -2.05 18.62
N ILE A 318 -7.22 -1.75 17.68
CA ILE A 318 -5.76 -1.72 17.93
C ILE A 318 -5.42 -0.62 18.92
N VAL A 319 -5.92 0.59 18.70
CA VAL A 319 -5.68 1.70 19.62
C VAL A 319 -6.23 1.37 20.99
N ARG A 320 -7.46 0.87 21.08
CA ARG A 320 -8.10 0.44 22.33
C ARG A 320 -7.30 -0.63 23.06
N ALA A 321 -6.77 -1.62 22.35
CA ALA A 321 -5.92 -2.64 22.94
C ALA A 321 -4.58 -2.08 23.42
N GLY A 322 -3.98 -1.18 22.63
CA GLY A 322 -2.76 -0.46 22.98
C GLY A 322 -2.92 0.40 24.24
N GLU A 323 -4.03 1.12 24.37
CA GLU A 323 -4.38 1.92 25.54
C GLU A 323 -4.57 1.06 26.79
N ARG A 324 -5.39 0.00 26.70
CA ARG A 324 -5.64 -0.92 27.82
C ARG A 324 -4.37 -1.61 28.32
N THR A 325 -3.45 -1.93 27.42
CA THR A 325 -2.21 -2.65 27.75
C THR A 325 -1.02 -1.73 28.04
N GLY A 326 -1.16 -0.43 27.83
CA GLY A 326 -0.06 0.55 27.93
C GLY A 326 1.03 0.37 26.86
N ASN A 327 0.75 -0.31 25.75
CA ASN A 327 1.69 -0.58 24.64
C ASN A 327 1.17 0.02 23.32
N LEU A 328 0.59 1.21 23.37
CA LEU A 328 -0.06 1.85 22.23
C LEU A 328 0.90 2.11 21.06
N ASP A 329 2.16 2.43 21.33
CA ASP A 329 3.23 2.57 20.35
C ASP A 329 3.43 1.28 19.52
N LYS A 330 3.48 0.12 20.20
CA LYS A 330 3.64 -1.19 19.54
C LYS A 330 2.39 -1.60 18.79
N ALA A 331 1.22 -1.34 19.37
CA ALA A 331 -0.06 -1.62 18.76
C ALA A 331 -0.22 -0.83 17.45
N ILE A 332 0.09 0.47 17.45
CA ILE A 332 0.03 1.28 16.23
C ILE A 332 1.08 0.84 15.22
N LYS A 333 2.29 0.47 15.65
CA LYS A 333 3.31 -0.08 14.74
C LYS A 333 2.86 -1.36 14.03
N SER A 334 2.02 -2.19 14.65
CA SER A 334 1.47 -3.37 13.96
C SER A 334 0.45 -3.03 12.88
N LEU A 335 -0.11 -1.81 12.86
CA LEU A 335 -0.97 -1.34 11.75
C LEU A 335 -0.18 -1.16 10.44
N GLN A 336 1.13 -0.89 10.50
CA GLN A 336 1.92 -0.52 9.32
C GLN A 336 1.90 -1.59 8.21
N PRO A 337 2.23 -2.86 8.47
CA PRO A 337 2.14 -3.91 7.46
C PRO A 337 0.72 -4.09 6.92
N VAL A 338 -0.30 -3.92 7.77
CA VAL A 338 -1.71 -4.14 7.42
C VAL A 338 -2.20 -3.07 6.47
N ILE A 339 -1.99 -1.81 6.83
CA ILE A 339 -2.32 -0.66 6.00
C ILE A 339 -1.61 -0.79 4.65
N ARG A 340 -0.33 -1.15 4.66
CA ARG A 340 0.45 -1.35 3.43
C ARG A 340 -0.14 -2.46 2.56
N MET A 341 -0.51 -3.61 3.14
CA MET A 341 -1.12 -4.71 2.40
C MET A 341 -2.51 -4.37 1.85
N ILE A 342 -3.33 -3.65 2.63
CA ILE A 342 -4.65 -3.16 2.20
C ILE A 342 -4.52 -2.17 1.02
N GLU A 343 -3.47 -1.34 1.02
CA GLU A 343 -3.21 -0.39 -0.07
C GLU A 343 -2.61 -1.04 -1.33
N GLU A 344 -1.81 -2.10 -1.16
CA GLU A 344 -1.01 -2.65 -2.26
C GLU A 344 -1.80 -3.62 -3.16
N THR A 345 -2.83 -4.33 -2.68
CA THR A 345 -3.62 -5.25 -3.56
C THR A 345 -4.96 -5.69 -2.94
N ASP A 346 -6.04 -5.72 -3.74
CA ASP A 346 -7.34 -6.33 -3.38
C ASP A 346 -7.36 -7.87 -3.60
N SER A 347 -6.19 -8.51 -3.56
CA SER A 347 -6.04 -9.94 -3.88
C SER A 347 -6.46 -10.79 -2.69
N GLU A 348 -7.25 -11.83 -2.96
CA GLU A 348 -7.70 -12.80 -1.95
C GLU A 348 -6.52 -13.44 -1.19
N THR A 349 -5.39 -13.70 -1.86
CA THR A 349 -4.18 -14.24 -1.21
C THR A 349 -3.58 -13.25 -0.20
N VAL A 350 -3.58 -11.96 -0.51
CA VAL A 350 -3.08 -10.91 0.38
C VAL A 350 -4.02 -10.73 1.57
N LYS A 351 -5.33 -10.67 1.34
CA LYS A 351 -6.35 -10.61 2.41
C LYS A 351 -6.21 -11.78 3.39
N ARG A 352 -6.03 -12.99 2.86
CA ARG A 352 -5.82 -14.19 3.67
C ARG A 352 -4.53 -14.14 4.52
N LYS A 353 -3.44 -13.63 3.95
CA LYS A 353 -2.19 -13.38 4.68
C LYS A 353 -2.39 -12.35 5.80
N VAL A 354 -3.05 -11.24 5.51
CA VAL A 354 -3.36 -10.18 6.50
C VAL A 354 -4.19 -10.76 7.64
N PHE A 355 -5.25 -11.54 7.33
CA PHE A 355 -6.07 -12.20 8.35
C PHE A 355 -5.22 -12.99 9.36
N TRP A 356 -4.32 -13.86 8.88
CA TRP A 356 -3.49 -14.68 9.76
C TRP A 356 -2.46 -13.88 10.53
N ASN A 357 -1.88 -12.86 9.89
CA ASN A 357 -0.94 -11.94 10.53
C ASN A 357 -1.62 -11.24 11.71
N GLU A 358 -2.82 -10.70 11.50
CA GLU A 358 -3.57 -9.98 12.52
C GLU A 358 -4.05 -10.88 13.65
N LEU A 359 -4.60 -12.04 13.31
CA LEU A 359 -4.99 -13.02 14.32
C LEU A 359 -3.79 -13.36 15.24
N GLY A 360 -2.60 -13.51 14.65
CA GLY A 360 -1.35 -13.75 15.38
C GLY A 360 -0.94 -12.58 16.27
N PHE A 361 -0.88 -11.36 15.72
CA PHE A 361 -0.49 -10.18 16.47
C PHE A 361 -1.46 -9.86 17.60
N PHE A 362 -2.77 -9.91 17.36
CA PHE A 362 -3.77 -9.65 18.39
C PHE A 362 -3.73 -10.66 19.52
N LEU A 363 -3.58 -11.95 19.20
CA LEU A 363 -3.45 -12.99 20.23
C LEU A 363 -2.14 -12.87 21.02
N MET A 364 -1.10 -12.24 20.46
CA MET A 364 0.17 -12.00 21.14
C MET A 364 0.12 -10.76 22.04
N LEU A 365 -0.43 -9.65 21.51
CA LEU A 365 -0.29 -8.32 22.10
C LEU A 365 -1.47 -7.94 22.99
N THR A 366 -2.62 -8.58 22.81
CA THR A 366 -3.85 -8.20 23.50
C THR A 366 -4.30 -9.28 24.46
N ALA A 367 -4.89 -8.87 25.59
CA ALA A 367 -5.56 -9.78 26.52
C ALA A 367 -7.04 -9.99 26.13
N LEU A 368 -7.41 -9.75 24.88
CA LEU A 368 -8.79 -9.88 24.41
C LEU A 368 -9.18 -11.36 24.25
N PRO A 369 -10.45 -11.71 24.48
CA PRO A 369 -10.99 -13.02 24.14
C PRO A 369 -10.82 -13.37 22.64
N LEU A 370 -10.57 -14.65 22.33
CA LEU A 370 -10.39 -15.13 20.95
C LEU A 370 -11.56 -14.76 20.02
N ASN A 371 -12.80 -14.71 20.52
CA ASN A 371 -13.96 -14.31 19.73
C ASN A 371 -13.90 -12.84 19.30
N GLU A 372 -13.46 -11.92 20.17
CA GLU A 372 -13.29 -10.50 19.83
C GLU A 372 -12.15 -10.35 18.81
N ILE A 373 -11.04 -11.05 19.02
CA ILE A 373 -9.90 -11.03 18.09
C ILE A 373 -10.28 -11.58 16.72
N LEU A 374 -11.04 -12.68 16.66
CA LEU A 374 -11.54 -13.24 15.40
C LEU A 374 -12.50 -12.29 14.70
N GLU A 375 -13.40 -11.63 15.44
CA GLU A 375 -14.31 -10.63 14.87
C GLU A 375 -13.55 -9.48 14.21
N ILE A 376 -12.46 -9.02 14.85
CA ILE A 376 -11.58 -7.99 14.28
C ILE A 376 -10.88 -8.54 13.04
N SER A 377 -10.21 -9.69 13.16
CA SER A 377 -9.38 -10.29 12.11
C SER A 377 -10.18 -10.65 10.86
N LEU A 378 -11.41 -11.15 11.02
CA LEU A 378 -12.31 -11.52 9.92
C LEU A 378 -12.71 -10.34 9.01
N ASN A 379 -12.55 -9.09 9.45
CA ASN A 379 -12.75 -7.94 8.57
C ASN A 379 -11.70 -7.85 7.46
N PHE A 380 -10.55 -8.50 7.63
CA PHE A 380 -9.42 -8.51 6.69
C PHE A 380 -9.38 -9.76 5.82
N ALA A 381 -10.25 -10.72 6.10
CA ALA A 381 -10.20 -12.00 5.43
C ALA A 381 -10.70 -11.91 3.98
N ASP A 382 -10.27 -12.88 3.19
CA ASP A 382 -10.82 -13.14 1.86
C ASP A 382 -12.34 -13.41 1.93
N ASP A 383 -13.03 -13.27 0.80
CA ASP A 383 -14.49 -13.33 0.74
C ASP A 383 -15.02 -14.70 1.22
N ASN A 384 -14.26 -15.78 1.01
CA ASN A 384 -14.62 -17.12 1.46
C ASN A 384 -14.59 -17.21 2.99
N LEU A 385 -13.53 -16.73 3.62
CA LEU A 385 -13.42 -16.65 5.09
C LEU A 385 -14.48 -15.73 5.70
N LYS A 386 -14.76 -14.60 5.03
CA LYS A 386 -15.74 -13.62 5.50
C LYS A 386 -17.16 -14.17 5.47
N ALA A 387 -17.51 -14.96 4.45
CA ALA A 387 -18.78 -15.67 4.36
C ALA A 387 -19.01 -16.65 5.52
N MET A 388 -17.94 -17.16 6.14
CA MET A 388 -17.99 -18.06 7.29
C MET A 388 -18.00 -17.36 8.66
N SER A 389 -17.85 -16.03 8.70
CA SER A 389 -17.62 -15.27 9.94
C SER A 389 -18.65 -15.58 11.04
N GLU A 390 -19.94 -15.57 10.71
CA GLU A 390 -21.01 -15.89 11.67
C GLU A 390 -20.90 -17.30 12.24
N GLU A 391 -20.57 -18.29 11.40
CA GLU A 391 -20.40 -19.68 11.83
C GLU A 391 -19.18 -19.84 12.74
N ILE A 392 -18.04 -19.24 12.35
CA ILE A 392 -16.80 -19.27 13.11
C ILE A 392 -17.05 -18.66 14.49
N LEU A 393 -17.57 -17.43 14.55
CA LEU A 393 -17.81 -16.70 15.79
C LEU A 393 -18.78 -17.45 16.71
N LYS A 394 -19.88 -17.98 16.15
CA LYS A 394 -20.86 -18.77 16.93
C LYS A 394 -20.24 -20.02 17.53
N LYS A 395 -19.48 -20.79 16.75
CA LYS A 395 -18.88 -22.05 17.23
C LYS A 395 -17.77 -21.81 18.25
N ILE A 396 -17.00 -20.73 18.10
CA ILE A 396 -16.01 -20.31 19.10
C ILE A 396 -16.72 -19.91 20.41
N ALA A 397 -17.83 -19.18 20.33
CA ALA A 397 -18.66 -18.87 21.51
C ALA A 397 -19.20 -20.14 22.20
N ASP A 398 -19.52 -21.18 21.42
CA ASP A 398 -19.86 -22.52 21.90
C ASP A 398 -18.64 -23.34 22.41
N LYS A 399 -17.49 -22.69 22.64
CA LYS A 399 -16.23 -23.26 23.14
C LYS A 399 -15.62 -24.35 22.23
N LYS A 400 -15.94 -24.34 20.93
CA LYS A 400 -15.21 -25.16 19.96
C LYS A 400 -13.88 -24.50 19.62
N THR A 401 -12.91 -25.32 19.23
CA THR A 401 -11.61 -24.80 18.79
C THR A 401 -11.70 -24.36 17.33
N LEU A 402 -10.92 -23.34 16.94
CA LEU A 402 -10.82 -22.85 15.56
C LEU A 402 -10.41 -23.98 14.63
N SER A 403 -9.43 -24.81 15.01
CA SER A 403 -8.99 -25.92 14.16
C SER A 403 -10.09 -26.97 13.90
N SER A 404 -10.99 -27.21 14.87
CA SER A 404 -12.15 -28.09 14.69
C SER A 404 -13.22 -27.53 13.75
N ILE A 405 -13.25 -26.20 13.59
CA ILE A 405 -14.11 -25.51 12.62
C ILE A 405 -13.46 -25.62 11.24
N MET A 406 -12.18 -25.27 11.13
CA MET A 406 -11.41 -25.34 9.88
C MET A 406 -11.43 -26.73 9.24
N GLN A 407 -11.30 -27.79 10.05
CA GLN A 407 -11.35 -29.17 9.57
C GLN A 407 -12.64 -29.54 8.81
N LYS A 408 -13.74 -28.83 9.09
CA LYS A 408 -15.04 -29.07 8.43
C LYS A 408 -15.18 -28.33 7.10
N HIS A 409 -14.25 -27.44 6.78
CA HIS A 409 -14.28 -26.57 5.61
C HIS A 409 -12.94 -26.63 4.87
N PRO A 410 -12.54 -27.81 4.34
CA PRO A 410 -11.27 -28.00 3.63
C PRO A 410 -11.23 -27.31 2.26
N ASP A 411 -12.39 -26.92 1.74
CA ASP A 411 -12.58 -26.07 0.56
C ASP A 411 -12.15 -24.62 0.82
N ILE A 412 -12.20 -24.18 2.08
CA ILE A 412 -11.84 -22.82 2.48
C ILE A 412 -10.46 -22.82 3.12
N PHE A 413 -10.17 -23.75 4.05
CA PHE A 413 -8.89 -23.85 4.75
C PHE A 413 -7.95 -24.89 4.15
N GLN A 414 -6.73 -24.47 3.81
CA GLN A 414 -5.70 -25.39 3.39
C GLN A 414 -5.31 -26.30 4.55
N GLU A 415 -4.92 -27.54 4.24
CA GLU A 415 -4.63 -28.55 5.25
C GLU A 415 -3.54 -28.10 6.23
N PHE A 416 -2.53 -27.38 5.74
CA PHE A 416 -1.44 -26.89 6.59
C PHE A 416 -1.94 -25.86 7.61
N GLU A 417 -2.87 -24.97 7.23
CA GLU A 417 -3.41 -23.96 8.14
C GLU A 417 -4.14 -24.60 9.32
N THR A 418 -4.97 -25.61 9.00
CA THR A 418 -5.73 -26.37 9.99
C THR A 418 -4.80 -27.11 10.96
N ARG A 419 -3.77 -27.76 10.43
CA ARG A 419 -2.79 -28.52 11.24
C ARG A 419 -1.97 -27.61 12.16
N MET A 420 -1.52 -26.46 11.65
CA MET A 420 -0.74 -25.51 12.45
C MET A 420 -1.60 -24.82 13.51
N THR A 421 -2.84 -24.47 13.18
CA THR A 421 -3.80 -23.93 14.16
C THR A 421 -4.07 -24.95 15.27
N ALA A 422 -4.31 -26.23 14.94
CA ALA A 422 -4.50 -27.29 15.93
C ALA A 422 -3.28 -27.46 16.85
N LEU A 423 -2.07 -27.33 16.29
CA LEU A 423 -0.82 -27.38 17.05
C LEU A 423 -0.72 -26.19 18.01
N GLY A 424 -1.06 -24.99 17.55
CA GLY A 424 -1.09 -23.77 18.36
C GLY A 424 -2.08 -23.88 19.52
N GLU A 425 -3.30 -24.36 19.26
CA GLU A 425 -4.35 -24.56 20.26
C GLU A 425 -3.92 -25.57 21.33
N LYS A 426 -3.35 -26.69 20.91
CA LYS A 426 -2.85 -27.73 21.82
C LYS A 426 -1.74 -27.22 22.73
N ASN A 427 -0.87 -26.37 22.19
CA ASN A 427 0.31 -25.86 22.91
C ASN A 427 0.06 -24.50 23.60
N GLY A 428 -1.14 -23.93 23.50
CA GLY A 428 -1.46 -22.61 24.04
C GLY A 428 -0.77 -21.43 23.35
N ASN A 429 -0.30 -21.62 22.10
CA ASN A 429 0.47 -20.63 21.34
C ASN A 429 -0.13 -20.39 19.94
N VAL A 430 -1.45 -20.24 19.87
CA VAL A 430 -2.18 -19.97 18.61
C VAL A 430 -1.63 -18.72 17.91
N TRP A 431 -1.25 -17.70 18.69
CA TRP A 431 -0.64 -16.47 18.17
C TRP A 431 0.59 -16.73 17.30
N LYS A 432 1.48 -17.63 17.75
CA LYS A 432 2.73 -17.94 17.05
C LYS A 432 2.44 -18.70 15.76
N THR A 433 1.60 -19.74 15.87
CA THR A 433 1.24 -20.52 14.69
C THR A 433 0.50 -19.68 13.66
N ALA A 434 -0.34 -18.70 14.09
CA ALA A 434 -1.01 -17.76 13.20
C ALA A 434 -0.01 -16.90 12.40
N LEU A 435 1.04 -16.38 13.05
CA LEU A 435 2.12 -15.66 12.36
C LEU A 435 2.91 -16.57 11.40
N ASP A 436 3.20 -17.81 11.81
CA ASP A 436 3.88 -18.78 10.94
C ASP A 436 3.02 -19.08 9.68
N ILE A 437 1.67 -19.08 9.79
CA ILE A 437 0.78 -19.24 8.63
C ILE A 437 0.93 -18.06 7.67
N ALA A 438 0.91 -16.84 8.21
CA ALA A 438 1.04 -15.62 7.42
C ALA A 438 2.41 -15.50 6.73
N GLU A 439 3.46 -16.08 7.30
CA GLU A 439 4.78 -16.11 6.66
C GLU A 439 4.83 -17.09 5.47
N ILE A 440 4.09 -18.21 5.56
CA ILE A 440 3.99 -19.23 4.51
C ILE A 440 3.14 -18.77 3.33
N LEU A 441 2.05 -18.05 3.59
CA LEU A 441 1.18 -17.42 2.59
C LEU A 441 1.87 -16.21 1.95
#